data_AF-D8TH25-F1
#
_entry.id   AF-D8TH25-F1
#
_cell.length_a   1.000
_cell.length_b   1.000
_cell.length_c   1.000
_cell.angle_alpha   90.00
_cell.angle_beta   90.00
_cell.angle_gamma   90.00
#
_symmetry.space_group_name_H-M   'P 1'
#
loop_
_entity.id
_entity.type
_entity.pdbx_description
1 polymer ?
#
loop_
_entity_poly.entity_id
_entity_poly.type
_entity_poly.pdbx_seq_one_letter_code
_entity_poly.pdbx_strand_id
1 'polypeptide(L)'
;MGAASRLRRAVQKLAHGSHPMIKIAVIGGSPSNQLDLSLLGFCIGSGDGGEYKIVLHSLHPHSLRHPPPQISAFPRANITARNGCTPGVPTPYMIMCLELSVDPDVDLVFMEYTLNDAHSLGRMAEEAKLADNPIVKNAERLVRRVLELPNRPAVVFVHSPVCGMANYPIGHPKNPERTPYRRFPKTSEDIQGKYAPFRSTTTYSTCLYVRQCTVLLYTSRSPGFFGRICLWVALGLMLEPYSPADEEAVSEPLPEPMYEGNIAPNTVMCSVAESFHRLQLAVNTDRSAVGSPAGEKVHVYVHHLRSYEHMGVAEVSCISGCSCDPTEVDALIQEEVSQVYLVGLVVSQSTECVIEVLVLNRTSSGEHKFKVSGVVVAETAGKQKGIAGLDAAHDQHFGLRQHLDENEGVEVVTLTSAQMRTADR
;
A
#
# COMPACT_ATOMS: atom_id res chain seq x y z
N MET A 1 -13.41 -22.41 -1.58
CA MET A 1 -12.33 -23.43 -1.69
C MET A 1 -11.10 -22.94 -2.46
N GLY A 2 -11.20 -21.87 -3.27
CA GLY A 2 -10.09 -21.43 -4.13
C GLY A 2 -8.79 -20.91 -3.49
N ALA A 3 -8.75 -20.52 -2.21
CA ALA A 3 -7.54 -19.94 -1.56
C ALA A 3 -6.37 -20.90 -1.59
N ALA A 4 -6.64 -22.05 -0.98
CA ALA A 4 -5.67 -23.10 -0.78
C ALA A 4 -5.27 -23.64 -2.14
N SER A 5 -6.22 -23.76 -3.09
CA SER A 5 -5.95 -24.19 -4.46
C SER A 5 -4.97 -23.26 -5.19
N ARG A 6 -5.17 -21.94 -5.15
CA ARG A 6 -4.24 -20.97 -5.76
C ARG A 6 -2.86 -21.04 -5.10
N LEU A 7 -2.81 -21.11 -3.77
CA LEU A 7 -1.56 -21.17 -3.03
C LEU A 7 -0.81 -22.50 -3.25
N ARG A 8 -1.51 -23.63 -3.29
CA ARG A 8 -0.97 -24.95 -3.64
C ARG A 8 -0.40 -24.94 -5.05
N ARG A 9 -1.06 -24.30 -6.01
CA ARG A 9 -0.53 -24.13 -7.37
C ARG A 9 0.80 -23.38 -7.36
N ALA A 10 0.90 -22.28 -6.62
CA ALA A 10 2.13 -21.51 -6.48
C ALA A 10 3.25 -22.35 -5.81
N VAL A 11 2.94 -23.07 -4.73
CA VAL A 11 3.89 -24.00 -4.07
C VAL A 11 4.32 -25.14 -4.99
N GLN A 12 3.40 -25.68 -5.80
CA GLN A 12 3.73 -26.72 -6.77
C GLN A 12 4.71 -26.20 -7.84
N LYS A 13 4.52 -24.98 -8.36
CA LYS A 13 5.47 -24.33 -9.28
C LYS A 13 6.85 -24.19 -8.64
N LEU A 14 6.92 -23.75 -7.38
CA LEU A 14 8.17 -23.67 -6.60
C LEU A 14 8.83 -25.05 -6.44
N ALA A 15 8.08 -26.09 -6.09
CA ALA A 15 8.60 -27.42 -5.82
C ALA A 15 9.17 -28.13 -7.05
N HIS A 16 8.52 -27.97 -8.21
CA HIS A 16 8.91 -28.66 -9.44
C HIS A 16 10.09 -28.00 -10.15
N GLY A 17 10.39 -26.72 -9.86
CA GLY A 17 11.41 -25.94 -10.59
C GLY A 17 11.09 -25.83 -12.09
N SER A 18 9.83 -26.04 -12.46
CA SER A 18 9.36 -26.05 -13.84
C SER A 18 9.34 -24.63 -14.38
N HIS A 19 9.95 -24.41 -15.55
CA HIS A 19 9.63 -23.27 -16.40
C HIS A 19 8.11 -23.27 -16.68
N PRO A 20 7.42 -22.12 -16.60
CA PRO A 20 7.95 -20.77 -16.48
C PRO A 20 8.37 -20.35 -15.06
N MET A 21 9.24 -19.33 -14.99
CA MET A 21 9.66 -18.61 -13.79
C MET A 21 8.45 -18.19 -12.93
N ILE A 22 8.54 -18.37 -11.62
CA ILE A 22 7.47 -17.95 -10.70
C ILE A 22 7.65 -16.48 -10.31
N LYS A 23 6.57 -15.70 -10.44
CA LYS A 23 6.55 -14.27 -10.12
C LYS A 23 5.85 -14.02 -8.79
N ILE A 24 6.54 -13.33 -7.89
CA ILE A 24 6.03 -12.97 -6.57
C ILE A 24 5.98 -11.46 -6.48
N ALA A 25 4.88 -10.90 -5.99
CA ALA A 25 4.79 -9.49 -5.66
C ALA A 25 4.47 -9.30 -4.17
N VAL A 26 4.87 -8.15 -3.64
CA VAL A 26 4.47 -7.66 -2.33
C VAL A 26 3.88 -6.28 -2.51
N ILE A 27 2.65 -6.10 -2.03
CA ILE A 27 1.98 -4.81 -2.00
C ILE A 27 1.65 -4.46 -0.56
N GLY A 28 1.84 -3.21 -0.22
CA GLY A 28 1.59 -2.74 1.13
C GLY A 28 2.03 -1.31 1.35
N GLY A 29 1.89 -0.87 2.60
CA GLY A 29 2.32 0.45 3.02
C GLY A 29 3.78 0.50 3.48
N SER A 30 4.06 1.38 4.44
CA SER A 30 5.41 1.60 4.97
C SER A 30 6.00 0.41 5.73
N PRO A 31 5.26 -0.36 6.56
CA PRO A 31 5.80 -1.56 7.18
C PRO A 31 6.30 -2.57 6.14
N SER A 32 5.58 -2.64 5.02
CA SER A 32 5.79 -3.58 3.92
C SER A 32 6.98 -3.19 3.05
N ASN A 33 7.22 -1.89 2.89
CA ASN A 33 8.39 -1.39 2.17
C ASN A 33 9.72 -1.73 2.88
N GLN A 34 9.67 -1.92 4.20
CA GLN A 34 10.81 -2.35 5.03
C GLN A 34 10.67 -3.80 5.50
N LEU A 35 9.64 -4.52 5.06
CA LEU A 35 9.52 -5.93 5.36
C LEU A 35 10.66 -6.64 4.66
N ASP A 36 11.71 -6.86 5.43
CA ASP A 36 12.68 -7.87 5.12
C ASP A 36 11.96 -9.21 5.23
N LEU A 37 11.39 -9.65 4.11
CA LEU A 37 10.77 -10.96 4.02
C LEU A 37 11.82 -12.08 4.17
N SER A 38 13.08 -11.80 4.54
CA SER A 38 14.10 -12.81 4.90
C SER A 38 13.58 -13.80 5.95
N LEU A 39 12.63 -13.38 6.79
CA LEU A 39 11.91 -14.23 7.75
C LEU A 39 10.96 -15.26 7.10
N LEU A 40 10.47 -14.97 5.89
CA LEU A 40 9.85 -15.93 4.97
C LEU A 40 10.86 -16.52 3.97
N GLY A 41 12.10 -16.04 3.97
CA GLY A 41 13.15 -16.37 3.02
C GLY A 41 13.14 -15.57 1.70
N PHE A 42 12.74 -14.29 1.74
CA PHE A 42 12.73 -13.38 0.59
C PHE A 42 13.34 -12.03 1.00
N CYS A 43 14.54 -11.63 0.58
CA CYS A 43 14.95 -10.24 0.81
C CYS A 43 14.41 -9.37 -0.34
N ILE A 44 13.51 -8.43 -0.05
CA ILE A 44 13.07 -7.43 -1.02
C ILE A 44 13.49 -6.06 -0.50
N GLY A 45 14.65 -5.57 -0.96
CA GLY A 45 15.12 -4.23 -0.64
C GLY A 45 14.34 -3.17 -1.41
N SER A 46 14.39 -1.93 -0.92
CA SER A 46 13.77 -0.74 -1.54
C SER A 46 14.59 -0.20 -2.71
N GLY A 47 15.18 -1.06 -3.55
CA GLY A 47 16.01 -0.65 -4.68
C GLY A 47 15.17 -0.30 -5.92
N ASP A 48 15.52 0.79 -6.59
CA ASP A 48 14.91 1.20 -7.86
C ASP A 48 15.07 0.09 -8.92
N GLY A 49 14.04 -0.73 -9.13
CA GLY A 49 13.85 -1.56 -10.34
C GLY A 49 14.78 -2.75 -10.60
N GLY A 50 15.61 -3.18 -9.65
CA GLY A 50 16.53 -4.32 -9.84
C GLY A 50 15.86 -5.70 -9.79
N GLU A 51 16.36 -6.67 -10.56
CA GLU A 51 16.02 -8.09 -10.40
C GLU A 51 16.45 -8.57 -8.99
N TYR A 52 15.49 -8.96 -8.16
CA TYR A 52 15.75 -9.50 -6.84
C TYR A 52 15.92 -11.01 -6.90
N LYS A 53 17.08 -11.51 -6.46
CA LYS A 53 17.29 -12.93 -6.23
C LYS A 53 16.73 -13.30 -4.86
N ILE A 54 15.63 -14.03 -4.87
CA ILE A 54 15.02 -14.56 -3.65
C ILE A 54 15.89 -15.69 -3.11
N VAL A 55 16.39 -15.53 -1.88
CA VAL A 55 17.16 -16.56 -1.17
C VAL A 55 16.37 -16.99 0.06
N LEU A 56 15.80 -18.19 0.00
CA LEU A 56 15.14 -18.81 1.14
C LEU A 56 16.18 -19.13 2.22
N HIS A 57 16.17 -18.38 3.31
CA HIS A 57 17.04 -18.60 4.45
C HIS A 57 16.37 -19.56 5.45
N SER A 58 16.93 -20.75 5.62
CA SER A 58 16.69 -21.54 6.83
C SER A 58 17.43 -20.89 7.99
N LEU A 59 16.69 -20.27 8.92
CA LEU A 59 17.24 -19.78 10.18
C LEU A 59 17.58 -20.96 11.09
N HIS A 60 18.80 -21.51 10.93
CA HIS A 60 19.38 -22.38 11.94
C HIS A 60 20.20 -21.55 12.93
N PRO A 61 19.92 -21.63 14.24
CA PRO A 61 20.72 -20.95 15.24
C PRO A 61 22.04 -21.71 15.39
N HIS A 62 23.15 -21.13 14.93
CA HIS A 62 24.47 -21.62 15.31
C HIS A 62 25.34 -20.49 15.88
N SER A 63 25.66 -20.66 17.17
CA SER A 63 27.03 -20.45 17.62
C SER A 63 27.95 -21.19 16.66
N LEU A 64 28.71 -20.46 15.83
CA LEU A 64 30.07 -20.74 15.34
C LEU A 64 30.42 -19.81 14.17
N ARG A 65 31.73 -19.57 14.01
CA ARG A 65 32.40 -18.58 13.14
C ARG A 65 32.24 -18.79 11.63
N HIS A 66 31.20 -19.48 11.16
CA HIS A 66 30.95 -19.71 9.74
C HIS A 66 29.46 -19.50 9.43
N PRO A 67 29.11 -18.78 8.35
CA PRO A 67 27.72 -18.66 7.94
C PRO A 67 27.17 -20.06 7.63
N PRO A 68 25.99 -20.45 8.17
CA PRO A 68 25.43 -21.76 7.91
C PRO A 68 25.16 -21.94 6.41
N PRO A 69 25.25 -23.17 5.89
CA PRO A 69 24.91 -23.46 4.50
C PRO A 69 23.49 -22.96 4.21
N GLN A 70 23.34 -22.21 3.12
CA GLN A 70 22.07 -21.65 2.67
C GLN A 70 21.15 -22.79 2.20
N ILE A 71 20.23 -23.23 3.05
CA ILE A 71 19.20 -24.21 2.67
C ILE A 71 18.04 -23.45 2.04
N SER A 72 18.02 -23.37 0.71
CA SER A 72 16.84 -22.93 -0.03
C SER A 72 15.74 -23.99 0.10
N ALA A 73 14.52 -23.60 0.50
CA ALA A 73 13.39 -24.52 0.56
C ALA A 73 12.98 -25.04 -0.83
N PHE A 74 13.29 -24.27 -1.88
CA PHE A 74 13.02 -24.61 -3.28
C PHE A 74 14.26 -24.31 -4.13
N PRO A 75 15.33 -25.13 -4.01
CA PRO A 75 16.63 -24.83 -4.64
C PRO A 75 16.59 -24.89 -6.17
N ARG A 76 15.52 -25.45 -6.75
CA ARG A 76 15.30 -25.55 -8.19
C ARG A 76 14.37 -24.47 -8.74
N ALA A 77 13.73 -23.67 -7.88
CA ALA A 77 12.83 -22.63 -8.32
C ALA A 77 13.60 -21.46 -8.93
N ASN A 78 13.15 -20.97 -10.09
CA ASN A 78 13.55 -19.68 -10.62
C ASN A 78 12.47 -18.65 -10.24
N ILE A 79 12.81 -17.68 -9.41
CA ILE A 79 11.86 -16.75 -8.81
C ILE A 79 12.27 -15.32 -9.10
N THR A 80 11.32 -14.50 -9.54
CA THR A 80 11.44 -13.04 -9.58
C THR A 80 10.49 -12.42 -8.58
N ALA A 81 10.97 -11.44 -7.82
CA ALA A 81 10.19 -10.68 -6.86
C ALA A 81 9.98 -9.24 -7.34
N ARG A 82 8.80 -8.68 -7.08
CA ARG A 82 8.51 -7.25 -7.22
C ARG A 82 8.11 -6.65 -5.88
N ASN A 83 8.81 -5.60 -5.46
CA ASN A 83 8.34 -4.73 -4.39
C ASN A 83 7.37 -3.71 -4.97
N GLY A 84 6.07 -3.95 -4.80
CA GLY A 84 5.03 -3.00 -5.16
C GLY A 84 4.59 -2.11 -3.99
N CYS A 85 5.30 -2.13 -2.85
CA CYS A 85 4.92 -1.36 -1.67
C CYS A 85 5.10 0.14 -1.89
N THR A 86 4.23 0.94 -1.27
CA THR A 86 4.31 2.40 -1.32
C THR A 86 4.13 2.93 0.11
N PRO A 87 5.16 3.55 0.71
CA PRO A 87 5.08 4.04 2.08
C PRO A 87 3.91 4.99 2.31
N GLY A 88 3.23 4.85 3.44
CA GLY A 88 2.20 5.79 3.88
C GLY A 88 0.86 5.72 3.13
N VAL A 89 0.70 4.84 2.13
CA VAL A 89 -0.56 4.75 1.38
C VAL A 89 -1.50 3.66 1.91
N PRO A 90 -2.82 3.89 1.94
CA PRO A 90 -3.81 2.88 2.28
C PRO A 90 -4.22 2.05 1.06
N THR A 91 -5.01 1.00 1.28
CA THR A 91 -5.55 0.11 0.25
C THR A 91 -6.17 0.85 -0.96
N PRO A 92 -6.98 1.93 -0.79
CA PRO A 92 -7.53 2.69 -1.92
C PRO A 92 -6.52 3.14 -2.96
N TYR A 93 -5.33 3.56 -2.53
CA TYR A 93 -4.25 3.94 -3.45
C TYR A 93 -3.85 2.75 -4.33
N MET A 94 -3.65 1.59 -3.71
CA MET A 94 -3.21 0.40 -4.43
C MET A 94 -4.28 -0.15 -5.36
N ILE A 95 -5.57 0.02 -5.03
CA ILE A 95 -6.66 -0.28 -5.99
C ILE A 95 -6.43 0.52 -7.26
N MET A 96 -6.07 1.79 -7.19
CA MET A 96 -5.92 2.69 -8.34
C MET A 96 -4.62 2.48 -9.11
N CYS A 97 -3.56 2.04 -8.41
CA CYS A 97 -2.20 1.92 -8.95
C CYS A 97 -1.72 0.47 -9.13
N LEU A 98 -2.61 -0.53 -9.07
CA LEU A 98 -2.21 -1.93 -9.02
C LEU A 98 -1.26 -2.34 -10.16
N GLU A 99 -1.51 -1.85 -11.37
CA GLU A 99 -0.72 -2.16 -12.57
C GLU A 99 0.72 -1.65 -12.50
N LEU A 100 1.00 -0.63 -11.66
CA LEU A 100 2.34 -0.13 -11.41
C LEU A 100 3.07 -0.91 -10.32
N SER A 101 2.36 -1.69 -9.52
CA SER A 101 2.90 -2.38 -8.34
C SER A 101 2.98 -3.89 -8.52
N VAL A 102 2.18 -4.46 -9.42
CA VAL A 102 2.05 -5.91 -9.60
C VAL A 102 2.09 -6.25 -11.08
N ASP A 103 2.94 -7.22 -11.44
CA ASP A 103 2.99 -7.75 -12.80
C ASP A 103 1.66 -8.46 -13.15
N PRO A 104 1.14 -8.32 -14.38
CA PRO A 104 -0.12 -8.97 -14.78
C PRO A 104 -0.05 -10.51 -14.74
N ASP A 105 1.13 -11.08 -14.89
CA ASP A 105 1.41 -12.51 -14.83
C ASP A 105 1.98 -12.96 -13.47
N VAL A 106 1.74 -12.20 -12.39
CA VAL A 106 2.13 -12.61 -11.03
C VAL A 106 1.46 -13.92 -10.61
N ASP A 107 2.16 -14.76 -9.86
CA ASP A 107 1.67 -16.05 -9.33
C ASP A 107 1.25 -15.98 -7.86
N LEU A 108 1.92 -15.14 -7.08
CA LEU A 108 1.72 -14.99 -5.63
C LEU A 108 1.87 -13.52 -5.23
N VAL A 109 0.90 -13.00 -4.50
CA VAL A 109 0.90 -11.64 -3.97
C VAL A 109 0.77 -11.68 -2.46
N PHE A 110 1.74 -11.07 -1.76
CA PHE A 110 1.61 -10.75 -0.35
C PHE A 110 1.03 -9.34 -0.20
N MET A 111 -0.01 -9.21 0.62
CA MET A 111 -0.73 -7.94 0.83
C MET A 111 -0.72 -7.58 2.32
N GLU A 112 -0.24 -6.38 2.64
CA GLU A 112 -0.17 -5.85 4.02
C GLU A 112 -0.52 -4.36 4.01
N TYR A 113 -1.74 -4.05 4.46
CA TYR A 113 -2.23 -2.67 4.62
C TYR A 113 -2.85 -2.47 6.01
N THR A 114 -2.58 -3.36 6.96
CA THR A 114 -3.26 -3.39 8.26
C THR A 114 -3.00 -2.12 9.05
N LEU A 115 -1.74 -1.67 9.05
CA LEU A 115 -1.33 -0.44 9.70
C LEU A 115 -1.84 0.79 8.95
N ASN A 116 -1.72 0.78 7.62
CA ASN A 116 -2.04 1.93 6.78
C ASN A 116 -3.54 2.21 6.71
N ASP A 117 -4.37 1.17 6.65
CA ASP A 117 -5.83 1.32 6.64
C ASP A 117 -6.38 1.70 8.02
N ALA A 118 -5.78 1.17 9.12
CA ALA A 118 -6.15 1.55 10.48
C ALA A 118 -5.88 3.02 10.78
N HIS A 119 -4.89 3.60 10.11
CA HIS A 119 -4.47 4.97 10.33
C HIS A 119 -5.43 5.99 9.71
N SER A 120 -6.28 5.59 8.75
CA SER A 120 -7.22 6.49 8.07
C SER A 120 -8.51 6.75 8.85
N LEU A 121 -8.75 6.07 9.98
CA LEU A 121 -10.00 6.18 10.74
C LEU A 121 -9.74 6.68 12.16
N GLY A 122 -9.63 8.01 12.32
CA GLY A 122 -9.55 8.69 13.63
C GLY A 122 -10.69 8.34 14.61
N ARG A 123 -11.76 7.68 14.15
CA ARG A 123 -12.83 7.12 14.99
C ARG A 123 -12.71 5.61 15.15
N MET A 124 -12.03 5.20 16.21
CA MET A 124 -11.94 3.81 16.69
C MET A 124 -13.31 3.11 16.94
N ALA A 125 -14.41 3.88 17.04
CA ALA A 125 -15.76 3.35 17.23
C ALA A 125 -16.42 2.87 15.92
N GLU A 126 -16.06 3.45 14.77
CA GLU A 126 -16.64 3.07 13.47
C GLU A 126 -15.93 1.86 12.84
N GLU A 127 -14.66 1.62 13.20
CA GLU A 127 -13.92 0.42 12.83
C GLU A 127 -14.65 -0.88 13.22
N ALA A 128 -15.39 -0.88 14.34
CA ALA A 128 -16.09 -2.09 14.81
C ALA A 128 -17.31 -2.47 13.94
N LYS A 129 -17.80 -1.58 13.07
CA LYS A 129 -18.88 -1.94 12.15
C LYS A 129 -18.32 -2.89 11.10
N LEU A 130 -18.91 -4.08 10.99
CA LEU A 130 -18.61 -5.02 9.92
C LEU A 130 -19.40 -4.69 8.65
N ALA A 131 -20.59 -4.14 8.80
CA ALA A 131 -21.38 -3.68 7.67
C ALA A 131 -20.89 -2.30 7.22
N ASP A 132 -20.81 -2.11 5.91
CA ASP A 132 -20.47 -0.82 5.29
C ASP A 132 -19.11 -0.24 5.71
N ASN A 133 -18.18 -1.11 6.10
CA ASN A 133 -16.86 -0.67 6.54
C ASN A 133 -15.98 -0.33 5.32
N PRO A 134 -15.48 0.91 5.20
CA PRO A 134 -14.66 1.31 4.05
C PRO A 134 -13.36 0.49 3.95
N ILE A 135 -12.74 0.10 5.06
CA ILE A 135 -11.52 -0.75 5.04
C ILE A 135 -11.85 -2.10 4.40
N VAL A 136 -12.94 -2.74 4.82
CA VAL A 136 -13.34 -4.05 4.27
C VAL A 136 -13.70 -3.91 2.79
N LYS A 137 -14.48 -2.87 2.43
CA LYS A 137 -14.87 -2.61 1.05
C LYS A 137 -13.67 -2.41 0.14
N ASN A 138 -12.69 -1.61 0.57
CA ASN A 138 -11.49 -1.32 -0.19
C ASN A 138 -10.57 -2.55 -0.29
N ALA A 139 -10.39 -3.29 0.82
CA ALA A 139 -9.60 -4.50 0.81
C ALA A 139 -10.22 -5.59 -0.09
N GLU A 140 -11.54 -5.74 -0.06
CA GLU A 140 -12.25 -6.59 -1.01
C GLU A 140 -12.01 -6.16 -2.46
N ARG A 141 -12.18 -4.87 -2.79
CA ARG A 141 -11.94 -4.34 -4.14
C ARG A 141 -10.53 -4.65 -4.62
N LEU A 142 -9.51 -4.45 -3.77
CA LEU A 142 -8.12 -4.73 -4.13
C LEU A 142 -7.90 -6.23 -4.36
N VAL A 143 -8.36 -7.09 -3.44
CA VAL A 143 -8.24 -8.55 -3.58
C VAL A 143 -8.89 -9.03 -4.88
N ARG A 144 -10.07 -8.51 -5.21
CA ARG A 144 -10.75 -8.87 -6.45
C ARG A 144 -9.93 -8.51 -7.67
N ARG A 145 -9.41 -7.27 -7.76
CA ARG A 145 -8.53 -6.87 -8.87
C ARG A 145 -7.32 -7.78 -8.98
N VAL A 146 -6.67 -8.12 -7.86
CA VAL A 146 -5.52 -9.04 -7.84
C VAL A 146 -5.91 -10.44 -8.30
N LEU A 147 -7.04 -10.98 -7.83
CA LEU A 147 -7.51 -12.32 -8.19
C LEU A 147 -8.01 -12.42 -9.64
N GLU A 148 -8.39 -11.30 -10.25
CA GLU A 148 -8.80 -11.13 -11.66
C GLU A 148 -7.61 -10.97 -12.62
N LEU A 149 -6.38 -10.80 -12.10
CA LEU A 149 -5.17 -10.79 -12.94
C LEU A 149 -5.06 -12.08 -13.77
N PRO A 150 -4.46 -12.03 -14.99
CA PRO A 150 -4.39 -13.15 -15.93
C PRO A 150 -4.01 -14.51 -15.31
N ASN A 151 -2.98 -14.52 -14.46
CA ASN A 151 -2.50 -15.76 -13.84
C ASN A 151 -3.30 -16.19 -12.61
N ARG A 152 -4.34 -15.44 -12.21
CA ARG A 152 -5.20 -15.74 -11.06
C ARG A 152 -4.36 -16.03 -9.80
N PRO A 153 -3.50 -15.09 -9.37
CA PRO A 153 -2.50 -15.33 -8.34
C PRO A 153 -3.10 -15.80 -7.03
N ALA A 154 -2.27 -16.49 -6.24
CA ALA A 154 -2.53 -16.67 -4.82
C ALA A 154 -2.37 -15.32 -4.11
N VAL A 155 -3.29 -15.00 -3.19
CA VAL A 155 -3.21 -13.79 -2.37
C VAL A 155 -3.07 -14.20 -0.91
N VAL A 156 -2.04 -13.66 -0.27
CA VAL A 156 -1.70 -13.91 1.12
C VAL A 156 -1.76 -12.60 1.89
N PHE A 157 -2.68 -12.52 2.85
CA PHE A 157 -2.71 -11.43 3.81
C PHE A 157 -1.59 -11.58 4.81
N VAL A 158 -0.81 -10.51 4.94
CA VAL A 158 0.15 -10.34 6.02
C VAL A 158 -0.38 -9.19 6.87
N HIS A 159 -0.61 -9.44 8.15
CA HIS A 159 -1.04 -8.40 9.07
C HIS A 159 0.10 -7.95 9.95
N SER A 160 0.40 -6.64 9.91
CA SER A 160 1.31 -5.97 10.84
C SER A 160 0.50 -5.18 11.87
N PRO A 161 0.31 -5.69 13.10
CA PRO A 161 -0.50 -5.00 14.09
C PRO A 161 0.17 -3.70 14.53
N VAL A 162 -0.65 -2.67 14.81
CA VAL A 162 -0.15 -1.41 15.37
C VAL A 162 0.50 -1.67 16.73
N CYS A 163 1.67 -1.07 16.95
CA CYS A 163 2.34 -1.13 18.26
C CYS A 163 1.35 -0.77 19.38
N GLY A 164 1.25 -1.64 20.39
CA GLY A 164 0.35 -1.44 21.52
C GLY A 164 -1.06 -2.01 21.36
N MET A 165 -1.69 -2.01 20.17
CA MET A 165 -3.06 -2.56 20.03
C MET A 165 -3.18 -4.03 20.44
N ALA A 166 -2.05 -4.71 20.30
CA ALA A 166 -1.75 -6.08 20.63
C ALA A 166 -1.41 -6.35 22.11
N ASN A 167 -1.54 -5.41 23.07
CA ASN A 167 -1.04 -5.65 24.43
C ASN A 167 -1.91 -6.60 25.28
N TYR A 168 -1.56 -6.82 26.55
CA TYR A 168 -2.47 -7.43 27.52
C TYR A 168 -3.50 -6.41 28.01
N PRO A 169 -4.70 -6.83 28.48
CA PRO A 169 -5.69 -5.94 29.06
C PRO A 169 -5.12 -5.02 30.16
N ILE A 170 -5.67 -3.81 30.29
CA ILE A 170 -5.32 -2.88 31.40
C ILE A 170 -5.51 -3.62 32.73
N GLY A 171 -4.47 -3.62 33.57
CA GLY A 171 -4.44 -4.32 34.86
C GLY A 171 -3.84 -5.73 34.81
N HIS A 172 -3.54 -6.27 33.62
CA HIS A 172 -2.83 -7.53 33.51
C HIS A 172 -1.36 -7.37 33.95
N PRO A 173 -0.74 -8.32 34.68
CA PRO A 173 0.64 -8.20 35.18
C PRO A 173 1.69 -7.97 34.07
N LYS A 174 1.41 -8.42 32.85
CA LYS A 174 2.25 -8.23 31.67
C LYS A 174 2.00 -6.91 30.89
N ASN A 175 1.04 -6.09 31.32
CA ASN A 175 0.85 -4.71 30.86
C ASN A 175 0.96 -3.73 32.05
N PRO A 176 2.13 -3.66 32.73
CA PRO A 176 2.31 -2.81 33.90
C PRO A 176 2.25 -1.31 33.55
N GLU A 177 2.63 -0.96 32.32
CA GLU A 177 2.62 0.42 31.81
C GLU A 177 1.22 0.88 31.36
N ARG A 178 0.20 0.02 31.47
CA ARG A 178 -1.18 0.30 31.04
C ARG A 178 -1.25 0.83 29.60
N THR A 179 -0.35 0.35 28.75
CA THR A 179 -0.37 0.66 27.33
C THR A 179 -1.75 0.31 26.74
N PRO A 180 -2.20 1.06 25.71
CA PRO A 180 -3.49 0.83 25.10
C PRO A 180 -3.67 -0.64 24.75
N TYR A 181 -4.85 -1.21 25.00
CA TYR A 181 -5.20 -2.57 24.61
C TYR A 181 -6.55 -2.55 23.93
N ARG A 182 -6.67 -3.27 22.80
CA ARG A 182 -7.95 -3.45 22.14
C ARG A 182 -8.38 -4.91 22.20
N ARG A 183 -9.63 -5.13 22.60
CA ARG A 183 -10.24 -6.46 22.55
C ARG A 183 -10.56 -6.83 21.11
N PHE A 184 -10.33 -8.09 20.75
CA PHE A 184 -10.93 -8.68 19.55
C PHE A 184 -12.46 -8.47 19.58
N PRO A 185 -13.11 -8.08 18.47
CA PRO A 185 -12.59 -7.82 17.13
C PRO A 185 -12.54 -6.30 16.82
N LYS A 186 -11.62 -5.55 17.43
CA LYS A 186 -11.57 -4.07 17.34
C LYS A 186 -10.28 -3.55 16.72
N THR A 187 -9.57 -4.39 15.99
CA THR A 187 -8.38 -4.02 15.24
C THR A 187 -8.66 -4.12 13.74
N SER A 188 -7.93 -3.37 12.92
CA SER A 188 -7.97 -3.50 11.46
C SER A 188 -7.63 -4.92 11.00
N GLU A 189 -6.74 -5.61 11.70
CA GLU A 189 -6.45 -7.02 11.51
C GLU A 189 -7.71 -7.87 11.67
N ASP A 190 -8.49 -7.67 12.74
CA ASP A 190 -9.71 -8.43 12.98
C ASP A 190 -10.75 -8.18 11.88
N ILE A 191 -10.83 -6.93 11.40
CA ILE A 191 -11.75 -6.50 10.36
C ILE A 191 -11.35 -7.10 9.01
N GLN A 192 -10.05 -7.07 8.69
CA GLN A 192 -9.53 -7.63 7.45
C GLN A 192 -9.55 -9.17 7.47
N GLY A 193 -9.18 -9.79 8.60
CA GLY A 193 -9.21 -11.23 8.78
C GLY A 193 -10.63 -11.81 8.71
N LYS A 194 -11.66 -11.04 9.06
CA LYS A 194 -13.06 -11.48 8.98
C LYS A 194 -13.60 -11.62 7.56
N TYR A 195 -13.06 -10.91 6.57
CA TYR A 195 -13.51 -11.09 5.18
C TYR A 195 -12.71 -12.17 4.43
N ALA A 196 -11.52 -12.53 4.92
CA ALA A 196 -10.70 -13.56 4.29
C ALA A 196 -11.44 -14.90 4.02
N PRO A 197 -12.31 -15.39 4.93
CA PRO A 197 -13.14 -16.56 4.67
C PRO A 197 -14.09 -16.41 3.49
N PHE A 198 -14.68 -15.21 3.28
CA PHE A 198 -15.63 -14.96 2.19
C PHE A 198 -14.98 -15.06 0.82
N ARG A 199 -13.69 -14.72 0.71
CA ARG A 199 -12.98 -14.69 -0.56
C ARG A 199 -12.07 -15.87 -0.79
N SER A 200 -12.03 -16.81 0.15
CA SER A 200 -11.00 -17.85 0.14
C SER A 200 -9.64 -17.17 -0.10
N THR A 201 -9.22 -16.29 0.81
CA THR A 201 -7.84 -15.79 0.86
C THR A 201 -7.16 -16.36 2.10
N THR A 202 -5.85 -16.60 2.02
CA THR A 202 -5.10 -17.11 3.16
C THR A 202 -4.60 -15.94 3.99
N THR A 203 -4.85 -15.96 5.29
CA THR A 203 -4.47 -14.88 6.21
C THR A 203 -3.42 -15.33 7.21
N TYR A 204 -2.36 -14.53 7.34
CA TYR A 204 -1.36 -14.64 8.38
C TYR A 204 -1.34 -13.40 9.24
N SER A 205 -1.64 -13.60 10.53
CA SER A 205 -1.32 -12.64 11.56
C SER A 205 0.12 -12.83 12.04
N THR A 206 0.91 -11.76 12.04
CA THR A 206 2.21 -11.77 12.74
C THR A 206 1.97 -11.67 14.25
N CYS A 207 1.82 -12.81 14.92
CA CYS A 207 1.66 -12.87 16.38
C CYS A 207 2.97 -12.55 17.16
N LEU A 208 3.67 -11.46 16.85
CA LEU A 208 4.84 -11.00 17.61
C LEU A 208 4.40 -10.03 18.70
N TYR A 209 3.91 -10.62 19.79
CA TYR A 209 3.34 -9.96 20.96
C TYR A 209 4.34 -9.88 22.13
N VAL A 210 5.50 -9.24 21.99
CA VAL A 210 6.40 -9.01 23.14
C VAL A 210 7.17 -7.68 23.05
N ARG A 211 6.93 -6.83 24.06
CA ARG A 211 7.65 -5.64 24.56
C ARG A 211 8.72 -4.97 23.66
N GLN A 212 8.48 -3.66 23.46
CA GLN A 212 9.38 -2.60 22.93
C GLN A 212 9.49 -2.52 21.41
N CYS A 213 8.80 -1.53 20.84
CA CYS A 213 8.91 -1.05 19.47
C CYS A 213 10.21 -0.27 19.21
N THR A 214 11.33 -0.76 19.74
CA THR A 214 12.66 -0.25 19.46
C THR A 214 13.48 -1.43 18.92
N VAL A 215 13.58 -1.55 17.59
CA VAL A 215 14.58 -2.39 16.92
C VAL A 215 14.53 -3.88 17.32
N LEU A 216 13.37 -4.52 17.16
CA LEU A 216 13.21 -5.97 17.33
C LEU A 216 13.08 -6.74 16.00
N LEU A 217 13.52 -6.14 14.89
CA LEU A 217 13.76 -6.86 13.63
C LEU A 217 15.15 -7.53 13.55
N TYR A 218 16.04 -7.37 14.54
CA TYR A 218 17.43 -7.81 14.39
C TYR A 218 18.08 -8.67 15.51
N THR A 219 17.41 -9.01 16.63
CA THR A 219 18.15 -9.65 17.76
C THR A 219 17.50 -10.83 18.49
N SER A 220 16.35 -11.35 18.04
CA SER A 220 15.75 -12.53 18.70
C SER A 220 16.49 -13.82 18.32
N ARG A 221 17.16 -14.44 19.30
CA ARG A 221 18.12 -15.58 19.18
C ARG A 221 17.50 -16.97 18.93
N SER A 222 16.23 -17.05 18.55
CA SER A 222 15.54 -18.30 18.21
C SER A 222 14.73 -18.08 16.93
N PRO A 223 14.54 -19.07 16.04
CA PRO A 223 13.56 -18.94 14.97
C PRO A 223 12.24 -18.56 15.64
N GLY A 224 11.84 -17.30 15.45
CA GLY A 224 10.67 -16.73 16.11
C GLY A 224 9.45 -17.59 15.79
N PHE A 225 8.42 -17.50 16.62
CA PHE A 225 7.13 -18.15 16.42
C PHE A 225 6.64 -18.12 14.95
N PHE A 226 6.95 -17.04 14.23
CA PHE A 226 6.69 -16.84 12.81
C PHE A 226 7.32 -17.90 11.88
N GLY A 227 8.60 -18.23 12.08
CA GLY A 227 9.28 -19.25 11.27
C GLY A 227 8.64 -20.64 11.40
N ARG A 228 8.07 -20.94 12.59
CA ARG A 228 7.33 -22.20 12.80
C ARG A 228 5.99 -22.19 12.07
N ILE A 229 5.22 -21.10 12.11
CA ILE A 229 3.94 -21.01 11.39
C ILE A 229 4.14 -21.15 9.89
N CYS A 230 5.11 -20.43 9.33
CA CYS A 230 5.44 -20.52 7.90
C CYS A 230 5.83 -21.94 7.50
N LEU A 231 6.60 -22.62 8.35
CA LEU A 231 6.96 -24.02 8.14
C LEU A 231 5.74 -24.96 8.19
N TRP A 232 4.83 -24.81 9.15
CA TRP A 232 3.62 -25.63 9.25
C TRP A 232 2.68 -25.45 8.06
N VAL A 233 2.53 -24.22 7.59
CA VAL A 233 1.78 -23.90 6.38
C VAL A 233 2.41 -24.54 5.17
N ALA A 234 3.72 -24.35 4.98
CA ALA A 234 4.44 -24.93 3.84
C ALA A 234 4.33 -26.47 3.87
N LEU A 235 4.47 -27.08 5.05
CA LEU A 235 4.28 -28.52 5.23
C LEU A 235 2.84 -28.93 4.90
N GLY A 236 1.82 -28.23 5.39
CA GLY A 236 0.42 -28.51 5.07
C GLY A 236 0.14 -28.45 3.56
N LEU A 237 0.66 -27.42 2.88
CA LEU A 237 0.54 -27.26 1.43
C LEU A 237 1.33 -28.31 0.64
N MET A 238 2.41 -28.86 1.19
CA MET A 238 3.16 -29.97 0.59
C MET A 238 2.50 -31.33 0.84
N LEU A 239 1.83 -31.51 1.98
CA LEU A 239 1.13 -32.75 2.32
C LEU A 239 -0.16 -32.94 1.52
N GLU A 240 -0.79 -31.85 1.09
CA GLU A 240 -1.91 -31.88 0.16
C GLU A 240 -1.49 -31.29 -1.19
N PRO A 241 -0.92 -32.08 -2.12
CA PRO A 241 -0.44 -31.56 -3.38
C PRO A 241 -1.58 -30.98 -4.23
N TYR A 242 -1.22 -30.03 -5.10
CA TYR A 242 -2.15 -29.49 -6.09
C TYR A 242 -2.75 -30.59 -6.96
N SER A 243 -4.06 -30.60 -7.08
CA SER A 243 -4.86 -31.64 -7.72
C SER A 243 -5.75 -31.09 -8.85
N PRO A 244 -6.35 -31.94 -9.70
CA PRO A 244 -7.33 -31.48 -10.71
C PRO A 244 -8.52 -30.71 -10.10
N ALA A 245 -8.95 -31.06 -8.90
CA ALA A 245 -10.00 -30.33 -8.18
C ALA A 245 -9.55 -28.90 -7.80
N ASP A 246 -8.25 -28.69 -7.57
CA ASP A 246 -7.71 -27.35 -7.36
C ASP A 246 -7.69 -26.53 -8.65
N GLU A 247 -7.43 -27.13 -9.81
CA GLU A 247 -7.52 -26.43 -11.11
C GLU A 247 -8.96 -26.00 -11.39
N GLU A 248 -9.93 -26.88 -11.15
CA GLU A 248 -11.35 -26.55 -11.23
C GLU A 248 -11.69 -25.36 -10.30
N ALA A 249 -11.31 -25.44 -9.02
CA ALA A 249 -11.57 -24.38 -8.03
C ALA A 249 -10.87 -23.05 -8.35
N VAL A 250 -9.71 -23.08 -9.02
CA VAL A 250 -9.02 -21.86 -9.48
C VAL A 250 -9.72 -21.28 -10.72
N SER A 251 -10.31 -22.13 -11.56
CA SER A 251 -11.02 -21.78 -12.79
C SER A 251 -12.40 -21.18 -12.56
N GLU A 252 -13.00 -21.41 -11.39
CA GLU A 252 -14.28 -20.82 -10.99
C GLU A 252 -14.26 -19.28 -11.08
N PRO A 253 -15.36 -18.66 -11.56
CA PRO A 253 -15.49 -17.20 -11.52
C PRO A 253 -15.48 -16.72 -10.06
N LEU A 254 -14.97 -15.51 -9.83
CA LEU A 254 -15.04 -14.91 -8.49
C LEU A 254 -16.52 -14.69 -8.12
N PRO A 255 -16.92 -14.97 -6.86
CA PRO A 255 -18.28 -14.69 -6.43
C PRO A 255 -18.58 -13.19 -6.51
N GLU A 256 -19.85 -12.79 -6.55
CA GLU A 256 -20.25 -11.37 -6.51
C GLU A 256 -19.63 -10.62 -5.31
N PRO A 257 -19.44 -9.28 -5.39
CA PRO A 257 -19.05 -8.45 -4.25
C PRO A 257 -19.83 -8.77 -2.97
N MET A 258 -19.14 -8.80 -1.82
CA MET A 258 -19.74 -9.06 -0.52
C MET A 258 -20.70 -7.94 -0.12
N TYR A 259 -20.39 -6.71 -0.55
CA TYR A 259 -21.32 -5.58 -0.47
C TYR A 259 -21.81 -5.22 -1.86
N GLU A 260 -23.12 -5.03 -1.99
CA GLU A 260 -23.75 -4.60 -3.23
C GLU A 260 -23.10 -3.31 -3.77
N GLY A 261 -22.80 -3.29 -5.07
CA GLY A 261 -22.14 -2.17 -5.73
C GLY A 261 -20.65 -1.98 -5.38
N ASN A 262 -20.04 -2.86 -4.58
CA ASN A 262 -18.62 -2.75 -4.19
C ASN A 262 -17.67 -3.27 -5.28
N ILE A 263 -17.83 -2.74 -6.50
CA ILE A 263 -17.03 -3.06 -7.67
C ILE A 263 -15.77 -2.20 -7.65
N ALA A 264 -14.62 -2.82 -7.92
CA ALA A 264 -13.37 -2.07 -8.08
C ALA A 264 -13.37 -1.32 -9.42
N PRO A 265 -12.79 -0.11 -9.49
CA PRO A 265 -12.59 0.54 -10.78
C PRO A 265 -11.73 -0.36 -11.68
N ASN A 266 -12.08 -0.45 -12.96
CA ASN A 266 -11.34 -1.22 -13.96
C ASN A 266 -10.35 -0.35 -14.75
N THR A 267 -10.23 0.93 -14.41
CA THR A 267 -9.32 1.86 -15.05
C THR A 267 -7.98 1.89 -14.30
N VAL A 268 -6.90 1.94 -15.08
CA VAL A 268 -5.58 2.28 -14.55
C VAL A 268 -5.59 3.78 -14.31
N MET A 269 -5.35 4.16 -13.06
CA MET A 269 -5.43 5.56 -12.63
C MET A 269 -4.06 6.13 -12.27
N CYS A 270 -3.01 5.31 -12.27
CA CYS A 270 -1.67 5.77 -11.95
C CYS A 270 -0.77 5.63 -13.16
N SER A 271 0.01 6.68 -13.41
CA SER A 271 1.00 6.73 -14.47
C SER A 271 2.37 7.06 -13.87
N VAL A 272 3.40 6.40 -14.39
CA VAL A 272 4.79 6.76 -14.11
C VAL A 272 5.25 7.60 -15.28
N ALA A 273 5.51 8.89 -15.04
CA ALA A 273 6.23 9.71 -16.00
C ALA A 273 7.73 9.46 -15.84
N GLU A 274 8.45 9.40 -16.96
CA GLU A 274 9.91 9.52 -16.96
C GLU A 274 10.31 10.93 -16.48
N SER A 275 11.59 11.14 -16.17
CA SER A 275 12.11 12.41 -15.65
C SER A 275 11.54 13.62 -16.37
N PHE A 276 10.92 14.55 -15.64
CA PHE A 276 10.32 15.76 -16.20
C PHE A 276 11.00 17.00 -15.65
N HIS A 277 11.15 18.01 -16.49
CA HIS A 277 11.33 19.39 -16.04
C HIS A 277 9.96 20.08 -15.84
N ARG A 278 8.98 19.65 -16.63
CA ARG A 278 7.62 20.19 -16.66
C ARG A 278 6.63 19.03 -16.77
N LEU A 279 5.72 18.94 -15.82
CA LEU A 279 4.63 17.96 -15.82
C LEU A 279 3.29 18.70 -15.86
N GLN A 280 2.45 18.39 -16.85
CA GLN A 280 1.11 18.95 -16.97
C GLN A 280 0.05 17.91 -16.62
N LEU A 281 -0.87 18.31 -15.74
CA LEU A 281 -1.91 17.49 -15.12
C LEU A 281 -3.28 18.05 -15.51
N ALA A 282 -3.99 17.37 -16.40
CA ALA A 282 -5.32 17.80 -16.84
C ALA A 282 -6.43 17.21 -15.93
N VAL A 283 -6.93 18.01 -14.99
CA VAL A 283 -7.96 17.63 -14.00
C VAL A 283 -9.33 18.25 -14.33
N ASN A 284 -10.42 17.58 -13.95
CA ASN A 284 -11.75 18.16 -13.96
C ASN A 284 -12.08 18.71 -12.56
N THR A 285 -12.12 20.05 -12.44
CA THR A 285 -12.49 20.77 -11.21
C THR A 285 -13.93 21.27 -11.22
N ASP A 286 -14.73 20.98 -12.25
CA ASP A 286 -16.16 21.32 -12.25
C ASP A 286 -16.92 20.43 -11.26
N ARG A 287 -17.70 21.06 -10.37
CA ARG A 287 -18.53 20.41 -9.35
C ARG A 287 -20.01 20.76 -9.51
N SER A 288 -20.40 21.25 -10.68
CA SER A 288 -21.80 21.48 -11.04
C SER A 288 -22.67 20.23 -10.87
N ALA A 289 -22.14 19.04 -11.20
CA ALA A 289 -22.85 17.77 -11.10
C ALA A 289 -23.24 17.37 -9.66
N VAL A 290 -22.50 17.85 -8.66
CA VAL A 290 -22.78 17.65 -7.23
C VAL A 290 -23.45 18.87 -6.57
N GLY A 291 -23.90 19.83 -7.38
CA GLY A 291 -24.68 20.98 -6.94
C GLY A 291 -23.86 22.15 -6.38
N SER A 292 -22.55 22.19 -6.59
CA SER A 292 -21.73 23.35 -6.21
C SER A 292 -22.08 24.58 -7.07
N PRO A 293 -22.31 25.76 -6.48
CA PRO A 293 -22.53 26.99 -7.23
C PRO A 293 -21.37 27.34 -8.17
N ALA A 294 -21.70 27.91 -9.33
CA ALA A 294 -20.71 28.45 -10.24
C ALA A 294 -19.85 29.52 -9.53
N GLY A 295 -18.53 29.41 -9.69
CA GLY A 295 -17.57 30.33 -9.08
C GLY A 295 -17.10 29.96 -7.67
N GLU A 296 -17.71 28.97 -7.02
CA GLU A 296 -17.16 28.41 -5.79
C GLU A 296 -15.80 27.76 -6.08
N LYS A 297 -14.80 27.97 -5.21
CA LYS A 297 -13.45 27.43 -5.41
C LYS A 297 -13.36 25.97 -5.00
N VAL A 298 -12.54 25.20 -5.70
CA VAL A 298 -12.29 23.77 -5.46
C VAL A 298 -10.85 23.59 -5.01
N HIS A 299 -10.64 22.73 -4.01
CA HIS A 299 -9.30 22.37 -3.58
C HIS A 299 -8.73 21.26 -4.46
N VAL A 300 -7.50 21.46 -4.91
CA VAL A 300 -6.71 20.42 -5.59
C VAL A 300 -5.45 20.18 -4.78
N TYR A 301 -5.12 18.92 -4.51
CA TYR A 301 -3.92 18.54 -3.77
C TYR A 301 -3.00 17.76 -4.70
N VAL A 302 -1.78 18.26 -4.92
CA VAL A 302 -0.74 17.49 -5.60
C VAL A 302 0.05 16.76 -4.53
N HIS A 303 0.15 15.44 -4.66
CA HIS A 303 0.95 14.60 -3.78
C HIS A 303 2.39 14.59 -4.31
N HIS A 304 3.36 14.91 -3.46
CA HIS A 304 4.77 14.86 -3.81
C HIS A 304 5.59 14.20 -2.72
N LEU A 305 6.73 13.62 -3.09
CA LEU A 305 7.69 13.10 -2.13
C LEU A 305 8.57 14.24 -1.63
N ARG A 306 8.79 14.30 -0.32
CA ARG A 306 9.93 15.00 0.29
C ARG A 306 10.94 14.01 0.83
N SER A 307 12.21 14.38 0.79
CA SER A 307 13.32 13.56 1.26
C SER A 307 14.43 14.46 1.83
N TYR A 308 15.37 13.88 2.57
CA TYR A 308 16.48 14.60 3.20
C TYR A 308 17.69 14.83 2.29
N GLU A 309 17.67 14.27 1.09
CA GLU A 309 18.76 14.37 0.13
C GLU A 309 18.25 14.41 -1.31
N HIS A 310 19.04 15.04 -2.18
CA HIS A 310 18.85 15.08 -3.64
C HIS A 310 17.57 15.78 -4.15
N MET A 311 16.75 16.38 -3.27
CA MET A 311 15.47 16.99 -3.65
C MET A 311 15.60 18.44 -4.14
N GLY A 312 14.82 18.80 -5.15
CA GLY A 312 14.75 20.15 -5.70
C GLY A 312 13.51 20.92 -5.26
N VAL A 313 13.39 22.13 -5.81
CA VAL A 313 12.22 22.99 -5.65
C VAL A 313 11.35 22.92 -6.90
N ALA A 314 10.03 22.89 -6.75
CA ALA A 314 9.09 23.02 -7.87
C ALA A 314 8.07 24.12 -7.63
N GLU A 315 7.57 24.73 -8.70
CA GLU A 315 6.38 25.58 -8.69
C GLU A 315 5.19 24.77 -9.21
N VAL A 316 4.07 24.85 -8.50
CA VAL A 316 2.79 24.27 -8.89
C VAL A 316 1.81 25.39 -9.20
N SER A 317 1.30 25.44 -10.44
CA SER A 317 0.46 26.55 -10.91
C SER A 317 -0.60 26.12 -11.93
N CYS A 318 -1.66 26.91 -12.09
CA CYS A 318 -2.71 26.67 -13.08
C CYS A 318 -2.34 27.38 -14.39
N ILE A 319 -2.23 26.63 -15.49
CA ILE A 319 -1.77 27.17 -16.79
C ILE A 319 -2.89 27.26 -17.85
N SER A 320 -3.98 26.51 -17.69
CA SER A 320 -5.12 26.54 -18.63
C SER A 320 -6.43 26.11 -17.96
N GLY A 321 -7.55 26.59 -18.48
CA GLY A 321 -8.93 26.21 -18.08
C GLY A 321 -9.40 26.71 -16.71
N CYS A 322 -8.49 26.89 -15.76
CA CYS A 322 -8.76 27.28 -14.37
C CYS A 322 -7.72 28.31 -13.88
N SER A 323 -7.94 28.86 -12.69
CA SER A 323 -7.08 29.85 -12.05
C SER A 323 -6.82 29.50 -10.59
N CYS A 324 -5.54 29.58 -10.20
CA CYS A 324 -5.04 29.44 -8.85
C CYS A 324 -3.77 30.28 -8.68
N ASP A 325 -3.43 30.59 -7.42
CA ASP A 325 -2.17 31.26 -7.11
C ASP A 325 -1.01 30.25 -7.22
N PRO A 326 0.11 30.61 -7.89
CA PRO A 326 1.26 29.72 -8.01
C PRO A 326 1.86 29.46 -6.63
N THR A 327 2.29 28.23 -6.42
CA THR A 327 2.73 27.75 -5.12
C THR A 327 4.07 27.04 -5.25
N GLU A 328 5.09 27.53 -4.54
CA GLU A 328 6.43 26.95 -4.54
C GLU A 328 6.58 25.89 -3.44
N VAL A 329 7.26 24.79 -3.76
CA VAL A 329 7.45 23.66 -2.86
C VAL A 329 8.92 23.24 -2.89
N ASP A 330 9.63 23.40 -1.77
CA ASP A 330 10.96 22.80 -1.58
C ASP A 330 10.81 21.37 -1.07
N ALA A 331 11.18 20.38 -1.87
CA ALA A 331 11.00 18.99 -1.48
C ALA A 331 12.08 18.44 -0.53
N LEU A 332 13.01 19.27 -0.06
CA LEU A 332 14.00 18.90 0.96
C LEU A 332 13.41 19.00 2.38
N ILE A 333 13.60 17.95 3.19
CA ILE A 333 13.25 17.94 4.63
C ILE A 333 14.46 17.62 5.50
N GLN A 334 14.39 17.91 6.79
CA GLN A 334 15.51 17.69 7.71
C GLN A 334 15.53 16.27 8.26
N GLU A 335 14.36 15.63 8.39
CA GLU A 335 14.23 14.29 8.91
C GLU A 335 14.77 13.26 7.92
N GLU A 336 15.59 12.32 8.41
CA GLU A 336 16.23 11.25 7.63
C GLU A 336 15.23 10.16 7.20
N VAL A 337 14.12 10.56 6.60
CA VAL A 337 13.06 9.73 6.06
C VAL A 337 12.53 10.36 4.79
N SER A 338 12.08 9.54 3.84
CA SER A 338 11.30 10.04 2.69
C SER A 338 9.82 9.89 2.99
N GLN A 339 9.04 10.95 2.79
CA GLN A 339 7.61 10.97 3.10
C GLN A 339 6.82 11.68 2.01
N VAL A 340 5.55 11.31 1.85
CA VAL A 340 4.63 11.99 0.93
C VAL A 340 4.06 13.21 1.63
N TYR A 341 3.92 14.32 0.91
CA TYR A 341 3.34 15.58 1.36
C TYR A 341 2.25 16.00 0.38
N LEU A 342 1.41 16.92 0.83
CA LEU A 342 0.41 17.57 0.00
C LEU A 342 0.78 19.03 -0.23
N VAL A 343 0.74 19.46 -1.49
CA VAL A 343 0.59 20.88 -1.83
C VAL A 343 -0.85 21.13 -2.26
N GLY A 344 -1.57 21.89 -1.43
CA GLY A 344 -2.94 22.31 -1.70
C GLY A 344 -2.99 23.58 -2.56
N LEU A 345 -3.86 23.57 -3.56
CA LEU A 345 -4.18 24.69 -4.44
C LEU A 345 -5.67 25.04 -4.29
N VAL A 346 -6.00 26.33 -4.32
CA VAL A 346 -7.38 26.82 -4.37
C VAL A 346 -7.69 27.22 -5.81
N VAL A 347 -8.43 26.38 -6.51
CA VAL A 347 -8.60 26.41 -7.97
C VAL A 347 -10.02 26.81 -8.35
N SER A 348 -10.21 27.57 -9.43
CA SER A 348 -11.56 27.78 -10.01
C SER A 348 -12.10 26.51 -10.69
N GLN A 349 -13.42 26.39 -10.72
CA GLN A 349 -14.10 25.27 -11.38
C GLN A 349 -13.92 25.33 -12.90
N SER A 350 -13.57 24.19 -13.50
CA SER A 350 -13.41 24.02 -14.94
C SER A 350 -13.40 22.53 -15.32
N THR A 351 -14.02 22.18 -16.45
CA THR A 351 -14.01 20.81 -16.98
C THR A 351 -12.64 20.41 -17.57
N GLU A 352 -11.79 21.40 -17.88
CA GLU A 352 -10.50 21.21 -18.56
C GLU A 352 -9.38 21.99 -17.85
N CYS A 353 -9.29 21.88 -16.52
CA CYS A 353 -8.27 22.55 -15.73
C CYS A 353 -6.91 21.87 -15.92
N VAL A 354 -5.87 22.62 -16.28
CA VAL A 354 -4.51 22.11 -16.44
C VAL A 354 -3.60 22.74 -15.40
N ILE A 355 -3.03 21.89 -14.55
CA ILE A 355 -2.07 22.25 -13.52
C ILE A 355 -0.66 21.86 -14.00
N GLU A 356 0.31 22.75 -13.88
CA GLU A 356 1.71 22.52 -14.19
C GLU A 356 2.52 22.35 -12.90
N VAL A 357 3.41 21.36 -12.89
CA VAL A 357 4.50 21.22 -11.92
C VAL A 357 5.80 21.51 -12.68
N LEU A 358 6.42 22.65 -12.38
CA LEU A 358 7.66 23.12 -12.99
C LEU A 358 8.81 22.97 -12.00
N VAL A 359 9.76 22.09 -12.30
CA VAL A 359 10.99 21.96 -11.50
C VAL A 359 11.84 23.19 -11.73
N LEU A 360 12.21 23.89 -10.65
CA LEU A 360 12.95 25.14 -10.72
C LEU A 360 14.46 24.88 -10.74
N ASN A 361 15.19 25.81 -11.37
CA ASN A 361 16.66 25.80 -11.40
C ASN A 361 17.31 26.13 -10.04
N ARG A 362 16.52 26.45 -9.00
CA ARG A 362 17.03 26.61 -7.63
C ARG A 362 16.78 25.33 -6.82
N THR A 363 17.66 25.05 -5.88
CA THR A 363 17.60 23.89 -5.01
C THR A 363 18.28 24.18 -3.67
N SER A 364 17.78 23.56 -2.60
CA SER A 364 18.38 23.57 -1.27
C SER A 364 19.31 22.38 -1.02
N SER A 365 19.26 21.34 -1.87
CA SER A 365 20.05 20.10 -1.73
C SER A 365 21.24 19.98 -2.70
N GLY A 366 21.29 20.83 -3.73
CA GLY A 366 22.26 20.73 -4.82
C GLY A 366 21.79 19.93 -6.04
N GLU A 367 20.61 19.31 -5.97
CA GLU A 367 19.98 18.58 -7.08
C GLU A 367 18.53 19.02 -7.33
N HIS A 368 17.97 18.66 -8.49
CA HIS A 368 16.65 19.14 -8.95
C HIS A 368 15.58 18.04 -8.97
N LYS A 369 15.69 17.02 -8.12
CA LYS A 369 14.73 15.91 -8.13
C LYS A 369 13.41 16.34 -7.49
N PHE A 370 12.30 16.22 -8.21
CA PHE A 370 10.97 16.40 -7.64
C PHE A 370 10.10 15.21 -8.06
N LYS A 371 9.52 14.50 -7.09
CA LYS A 371 8.67 13.33 -7.39
C LYS A 371 7.22 13.68 -7.10
N VAL A 372 6.38 13.68 -8.13
CA VAL A 372 4.91 13.75 -8.00
C VAL A 372 4.38 12.34 -7.95
N SER A 373 3.57 12.02 -6.94
CA SER A 373 2.97 10.69 -6.74
C SER A 373 1.48 10.65 -7.09
N GLY A 374 0.81 11.80 -7.24
CA GLY A 374 -0.59 11.87 -7.62
C GLY A 374 -1.18 13.28 -7.54
N VAL A 375 -2.44 13.41 -7.93
CA VAL A 375 -3.25 14.60 -7.73
C VAL A 375 -4.64 14.19 -7.28
N VAL A 376 -5.22 14.94 -6.35
CA VAL A 376 -6.54 14.72 -5.78
C VAL A 376 -7.35 15.99 -5.94
N VAL A 377 -8.56 15.87 -6.47
CA VAL A 377 -9.50 17.00 -6.56
C VAL A 377 -10.64 16.78 -5.58
N ALA A 378 -10.89 17.75 -4.71
CA ALA A 378 -11.97 17.67 -3.73
C ALA A 378 -13.34 17.46 -4.41
N GLU A 379 -14.21 16.67 -3.78
CA GLU A 379 -15.55 16.37 -4.29
C GLU A 379 -16.48 17.58 -4.19
N THR A 380 -16.37 18.39 -3.14
CA THR A 380 -17.23 19.55 -2.91
C THR A 380 -16.44 20.85 -2.99
N ALA A 381 -16.99 21.85 -3.67
CA ALA A 381 -16.43 23.20 -3.67
C ALA A 381 -16.71 23.92 -2.33
N GLY A 382 -15.81 24.83 -1.94
CA GLY A 382 -15.96 25.85 -0.87
C GLY A 382 -16.25 25.40 0.56
N LYS A 383 -16.43 24.10 0.84
CA LYS A 383 -16.94 23.61 2.14
C LYS A 383 -16.10 22.57 2.87
N GLN A 384 -14.92 22.19 2.39
CA GLN A 384 -14.14 21.18 3.10
C GLN A 384 -13.35 21.77 4.26
N LYS A 385 -13.99 21.80 5.43
CA LYS A 385 -13.26 21.85 6.71
C LYS A 385 -12.44 20.59 6.98
N GLY A 386 -12.69 19.46 6.30
CA GLY A 386 -12.01 18.19 6.61
C GLY A 386 -10.52 18.18 6.24
N ILE A 387 -10.18 18.43 4.97
CA ILE A 387 -8.74 18.53 4.60
C ILE A 387 -8.16 19.85 5.10
N ALA A 388 -8.91 20.96 5.08
CA ALA A 388 -8.46 22.22 5.66
C ALA A 388 -8.31 22.16 7.20
N GLY A 389 -8.96 21.21 7.87
CA GLY A 389 -9.01 21.00 9.32
C GLY A 389 -8.13 19.85 9.82
N LEU A 390 -7.65 18.99 8.91
CA LEU A 390 -6.47 18.14 9.13
C LEU A 390 -5.18 18.95 9.40
N ASP A 391 -5.26 20.28 9.56
CA ASP A 391 -4.15 21.20 9.41
C ASP A 391 -3.33 20.87 8.14
N ALA A 392 -3.94 20.28 7.10
CA ALA A 392 -3.32 20.06 5.79
C ALA A 392 -3.31 21.38 5.01
N ALA A 393 -2.86 22.42 5.70
CA ALA A 393 -2.33 23.64 5.13
C ALA A 393 -1.30 23.29 4.05
N HIS A 394 -1.01 24.26 3.21
CA HIS A 394 0.09 24.17 2.28
C HIS A 394 1.33 23.58 2.99
N ASP A 395 1.85 22.49 2.43
CA ASP A 395 3.10 21.86 2.84
C ASP A 395 3.09 21.02 4.15
N GLN A 396 2.13 20.10 4.26
CA GLN A 396 1.95 19.29 5.48
C GLN A 396 2.19 17.80 5.21
N HIS A 397 2.61 17.09 6.27
CA HIS A 397 2.99 15.69 6.20
C HIS A 397 1.79 14.80 5.87
N PHE A 398 1.79 14.15 4.71
CA PHE A 398 0.75 13.18 4.40
C PHE A 398 1.17 11.79 4.91
N GLY A 399 0.59 11.36 6.03
CA GLY A 399 0.78 10.00 6.57
C GLY A 399 0.91 9.92 8.09
N LEU A 400 1.62 8.87 8.54
CA LEU A 400 1.70 8.27 9.90
C LEU A 400 1.82 9.20 11.14
N ARG A 401 1.97 10.52 10.99
CA ARG A 401 2.02 11.49 12.10
C ARG A 401 0.80 12.42 12.21
N GLN A 402 -0.01 12.61 11.16
CA GLN A 402 -1.03 13.68 11.14
C GLN A 402 -2.51 13.26 11.20
N HIS A 403 -2.87 11.96 11.18
CA HIS A 403 -4.28 11.55 11.23
C HIS A 403 -4.85 11.32 12.64
N LEU A 404 -4.48 12.13 13.64
CA LEU A 404 -5.12 12.08 14.96
C LEU A 404 -6.41 12.90 15.05
N ASP A 405 -6.77 13.64 14.00
CA ASP A 405 -8.01 14.41 14.00
C ASP A 405 -8.85 14.22 12.73
N GLU A 406 -10.14 14.04 12.99
CA GLU A 406 -11.28 14.38 12.14
C GLU A 406 -12.02 13.36 11.25
N ASN A 407 -13.24 13.81 10.96
CA ASN A 407 -14.42 13.15 10.45
C ASN A 407 -14.62 13.50 8.97
N GLU A 408 -15.28 12.59 8.25
CA GLU A 408 -15.96 12.80 6.96
C GLU A 408 -15.14 12.70 5.66
N GLY A 409 -15.87 12.28 4.61
CA GLY A 409 -15.36 11.61 3.41
C GLY A 409 -14.62 12.50 2.41
N VAL A 410 -13.57 11.92 1.84
CA VAL A 410 -12.79 12.46 0.72
C VAL A 410 -12.95 11.49 -0.45
N GLU A 411 -13.48 11.94 -1.58
CA GLU A 411 -13.40 11.21 -2.84
C GLU A 411 -12.13 11.61 -3.61
N VAL A 412 -11.35 10.61 -4.01
CA VAL A 412 -10.09 10.79 -4.74
C VAL A 412 -10.35 10.75 -6.24
N VAL A 413 -10.45 11.93 -6.87
CA VAL A 413 -10.54 12.04 -8.34
C VAL A 413 -9.15 11.83 -8.93
N THR A 414 -8.98 10.77 -9.72
CA THR A 414 -7.68 10.34 -10.23
C THR A 414 -7.58 10.52 -11.74
N LEU A 415 -6.42 10.99 -12.20
CA LEU A 415 -6.12 11.20 -13.62
C LEU A 415 -5.92 9.87 -14.34
N THR A 416 -6.45 9.77 -15.55
CA THR A 416 -6.09 8.67 -16.47
C THR A 416 -4.82 9.03 -17.24
N SER A 417 -4.09 8.04 -17.76
CA SER A 417 -2.85 8.26 -18.53
C SER A 417 -3.03 9.18 -19.75
N ALA A 418 -4.26 9.30 -20.30
CA ALA A 418 -4.58 10.26 -21.36
C ALA A 418 -4.50 11.75 -20.94
N GLN A 419 -4.38 12.03 -19.64
CA GLN A 419 -4.44 13.37 -19.05
C GLN A 419 -3.10 13.88 -18.50
N MET A 420 -2.04 13.05 -18.55
CA MET A 420 -0.68 13.51 -18.26
C MET A 420 0.09 13.72 -19.56
N ARG A 421 0.61 14.93 -19.75
CA ARG A 421 1.52 15.24 -20.86
C ARG A 421 2.85 15.73 -20.30
N THR A 422 3.93 15.07 -20.70
CA THR A 422 5.27 15.65 -20.62
C THR A 422 5.41 16.59 -21.81
N ALA A 423 5.63 17.87 -21.56
CA ALA A 423 5.96 18.80 -22.64
C ALA A 423 7.40 18.50 -23.08
N ASP A 424 7.57 17.97 -24.29
CA ASP A 424 8.90 17.83 -24.89
C ASP A 424 9.56 19.20 -25.03
N ARG A 425 10.87 19.23 -24.78
CA ARG A 425 11.71 20.44 -24.67
C ARG A 425 11.62 21.37 -25.87
#